data_AF-A0AAV5EZG2-F1
#
_entry.id   AF-A0AAV5EZG2-F1
#
_cell.length_a   1.000
_cell.length_b   1.000
_cell.length_c   1.000
_cell.angle_alpha   90.00
_cell.angle_beta   90.00
_cell.angle_gamma   90.00
#
_symmetry.space_group_name_H-M   'P 1'
#
loop_
_entity.id
_entity.type
_entity.pdbx_description
1 polymer ?
#
loop_
_entity_poly.entity_id
_entity_poly.type
_entity_poly.pdbx_seq_one_letter_code
_entity_poly.pdbx_strand_id
1 'polypeptide(L)'
;MEALMELEKVQRVLSFMSSRGLSDAGGGGAAADRFLAQFILFLVQPCDSLSMEKKLLLVSELLRKASPDTLEEVKHLATLEDDQDLSSQSLLQPNKKCKMHEEKLTIQASPVVGFDAITRANSTLEDFVVERNKQAFDETSLSQMIDPLDDLLQCQGLMTDRLRTELKLGIQYWSLERKLCQALARNEKISIEDVMRAIHLKSFDYRVLNLLMYQLTSQQINDLHMDFLSVSELLVEISDDL
;
A
#
# COMPACT_ATOMS: atom_id res chain seq x y z
N MET A 1 -0.56 8.86 21.76
CA MET A 1 0.46 8.39 22.72
C MET A 1 1.73 7.95 22.00
N GLU A 2 1.59 7.22 20.89
CA GLU A 2 2.70 6.74 20.04
C GLU A 2 3.61 7.84 19.46
N ALA A 3 3.06 8.92 18.89
CA ALA A 3 3.86 10.03 18.37
C ALA A 3 4.77 10.71 19.42
N LEU A 4 4.36 10.71 20.69
CA LEU A 4 5.18 11.23 21.79
C LEU A 4 6.32 10.27 22.15
N MET A 5 6.08 8.95 22.07
CA MET A 5 7.13 7.95 22.28
C MET A 5 8.19 8.01 21.17
N GLU A 6 7.77 8.21 19.91
CA GLU A 6 8.71 8.37 18.79
C GLU A 6 9.54 9.65 18.92
N LEU A 7 8.92 10.76 19.35
CA LEU A 7 9.65 11.99 19.61
C LEU A 7 10.67 11.84 20.74
N GLU A 8 10.31 11.10 21.80
CA GLU A 8 11.20 10.80 22.91
C GLU A 8 12.41 9.96 22.48
N LYS A 9 12.20 8.95 21.63
CA LYS A 9 13.28 8.14 21.05
C LYS A 9 14.27 9.00 20.27
N VAL A 10 13.76 9.86 19.37
CA VAL A 10 14.59 10.78 18.57
C VAL A 10 15.38 11.73 19.49
N GLN A 11 14.76 12.26 20.54
CA GLN A 11 15.43 13.17 21.48
C GLN A 11 16.55 12.50 22.29
N ARG A 12 16.37 11.23 22.69
CA ARG A 12 17.44 10.44 23.33
C ARG A 12 18.62 10.23 22.40
N VAL A 13 18.37 9.92 21.12
CA VAL A 13 19.42 9.72 20.13
C VAL A 13 20.15 11.03 19.83
N LEU A 14 19.45 12.15 19.72
CA LEU A 14 20.08 13.47 19.59
C LEU A 14 21.00 13.80 20.77
N SER A 15 20.54 13.57 22.00
CA SER A 15 21.37 13.76 23.20
C SER A 15 22.62 12.87 23.19
N PHE A 16 22.46 11.62 22.73
CA PHE A 16 23.58 10.69 22.54
C PHE A 16 24.56 11.18 21.47
N MET A 17 24.09 11.64 20.32
CA MET A 17 24.91 12.19 19.23
C MET A 17 25.71 13.41 19.69
N SER A 18 25.08 14.33 20.42
CA SER A 18 25.75 15.50 21.01
C SER A 18 26.84 15.10 22.01
N SER A 19 26.59 14.06 22.83
CA SER A 19 27.60 13.55 23.79
C SER A 19 28.82 12.90 23.11
N ARG A 20 28.67 12.45 21.87
CA ARG A 20 29.70 11.76 21.08
C ARG A 20 30.39 12.67 20.05
N GLY A 21 29.99 13.94 19.96
CA GLY A 21 30.50 14.87 18.96
C GLY A 21 30.12 14.49 17.53
N LEU A 22 29.00 13.77 17.35
CA LEU A 22 28.48 13.36 16.04
C LEU A 22 27.59 14.43 15.38
N SER A 23 27.17 15.44 16.14
CA SER A 23 26.45 16.60 15.64
C SER A 23 27.44 17.64 15.14
N ASP A 24 27.25 18.10 13.90
CA ASP A 24 28.14 19.04 13.25
C ASP A 24 27.85 20.49 13.69
N ALA A 25 28.91 21.23 14.05
CA ALA A 25 28.86 22.67 14.23
C ALA A 25 28.86 23.43 12.88
N GLY A 26 29.07 22.72 11.76
CA GLY A 26 29.14 23.21 10.39
C GLY A 26 27.82 23.14 9.62
N GLY A 27 26.95 24.14 9.81
CA GLY A 27 26.00 24.59 8.78
C GLY A 27 24.78 23.72 8.44
N GLY A 28 24.71 22.45 8.85
CA GLY A 28 23.54 21.58 8.59
C GLY A 28 22.31 21.85 9.48
N GLY A 29 22.50 22.54 10.60
CA GLY A 29 21.46 22.93 11.54
C GLY A 29 20.71 21.76 12.20
N ALA A 30 19.71 22.09 13.02
CA ALA A 30 18.92 21.12 13.77
C ALA A 30 18.17 20.10 12.88
N ALA A 31 17.95 20.42 11.61
CA ALA A 31 17.31 19.53 10.64
C ALA A 31 18.23 18.37 10.23
N ALA A 32 19.52 18.64 10.00
CA ALA A 32 20.49 17.61 9.67
C ALA A 32 20.71 16.64 10.84
N ASP A 33 20.82 17.18 12.06
CA ASP A 33 20.91 16.37 13.27
C ASP A 33 19.69 15.47 13.46
N ARG A 34 18.49 16.02 13.22
CA ARG A 34 17.25 15.26 13.30
C ARG A 34 17.18 14.14 12.25
N PHE A 35 17.56 14.44 11.01
CA PHE A 35 17.65 13.44 9.94
C PHE A 35 18.61 12.31 10.33
N LEU A 36 19.80 12.66 10.80
CA LEU A 36 20.81 11.69 11.20
C LEU A 36 20.37 10.84 12.41
N ALA A 37 19.71 11.44 13.40
CA ALA A 37 19.14 10.70 14.52
C ALA A 37 18.09 9.68 14.07
N GLN A 38 17.24 10.07 13.12
CA GLN A 38 16.20 9.21 12.57
C GLN A 38 16.79 8.09 11.69
N PHE A 39 17.86 8.40 10.96
CA PHE A 39 18.63 7.40 10.20
C PHE A 39 19.32 6.37 11.11
N ILE A 40 19.91 6.80 12.24
CA ILE A 40 20.52 5.91 13.23
C ILE A 40 19.46 4.99 13.85
N LEU A 41 18.28 5.51 14.18
CA LEU A 41 17.16 4.70 14.69
C LEU A 41 16.75 3.62 13.68
N PHE A 42 16.66 3.98 12.40
CA PHE A 42 16.37 3.04 11.31
C PHE A 42 17.43 1.93 11.20
N LEU A 43 18.71 2.26 11.35
CA LEU A 43 19.79 1.27 11.31
C LEU A 43 19.72 0.25 12.45
N VAL A 44 19.29 0.69 13.64
CA VAL A 44 19.23 -0.15 14.86
C VAL A 44 17.94 -0.98 14.92
N GLN A 45 16.91 -0.64 14.13
CA GLN A 45 15.66 -1.39 14.07
C GLN A 45 15.92 -2.85 13.65
N PRO A 46 15.32 -3.87 14.30
CA PRO A 46 15.47 -5.26 13.88
C PRO A 46 14.95 -5.47 12.45
N CYS A 47 15.65 -6.30 11.67
CA CYS A 47 15.25 -6.69 10.32
C CYS A 47 15.58 -8.18 10.15
N ASP A 48 14.57 -8.97 9.78
CA ASP A 48 14.55 -10.44 9.95
C ASP A 48 15.79 -11.15 9.40
N SER A 49 16.32 -10.72 8.26
CA SER A 49 17.46 -11.35 7.58
C SER A 49 18.74 -10.50 7.55
N LEU A 50 18.66 -9.23 7.95
CA LEU A 50 19.71 -8.23 7.75
C LEU A 50 20.30 -7.76 9.09
N SER A 51 21.43 -8.36 9.46
CA SER A 51 22.16 -7.96 10.66
C SER A 51 22.65 -6.51 10.59
N MET A 52 22.91 -5.89 11.75
CA MET A 52 23.39 -4.51 11.83
C MET A 52 24.67 -4.30 11.02
N GLU A 53 25.58 -5.27 11.03
CA GLU A 53 26.83 -5.25 10.27
C GLU A 53 26.57 -5.25 8.76
N LYS A 54 25.62 -6.07 8.29
CA LYS A 54 25.22 -6.10 6.88
C LYS A 54 24.54 -4.80 6.46
N LYS A 55 23.71 -4.20 7.33
CA LYS A 55 23.09 -2.88 7.09
C LYS A 55 24.16 -1.80 6.89
N LEU A 56 25.16 -1.75 7.77
CA LEU A 56 26.26 -0.79 7.68
C LEU A 56 27.10 -0.96 6.41
N LEU A 57 27.39 -2.21 6.02
CA LEU A 57 28.11 -2.51 4.78
C LEU A 57 27.33 -2.06 3.53
N LEU A 58 26.03 -2.38 3.46
CA LEU A 58 25.18 -1.96 2.34
C LEU A 58 25.07 -0.45 2.24
N VAL A 59 24.83 0.24 3.36
CA VAL A 59 24.76 1.71 3.39
C VAL A 59 26.09 2.32 2.94
N SER A 60 27.22 1.79 3.40
CA SER A 60 28.54 2.30 3.00
C SER A 60 28.78 2.10 1.50
N GLU A 61 28.36 0.97 0.96
CA GLU A 61 28.47 0.70 -0.47
C GLU A 61 27.55 1.58 -1.31
N LEU A 62 26.31 1.81 -0.85
CA LEU A 62 25.34 2.67 -1.51
C LEU A 62 25.76 4.14 -1.47
N LEU A 63 26.21 4.65 -0.32
CA LEU A 63 26.72 6.03 -0.19
C LEU A 63 27.94 6.26 -1.06
N ARG A 64 28.80 5.25 -1.27
CA ARG A 64 29.93 5.32 -2.20
C ARG A 64 29.47 5.39 -3.67
N LYS A 65 28.34 4.76 -4.01
CA LYS A 65 27.77 4.74 -5.37
C LYS A 65 26.84 5.93 -5.64
N ALA A 66 26.31 6.56 -4.60
CA ALA A 66 25.47 7.74 -4.68
C ALA A 66 26.33 8.96 -5.08
N SER A 67 26.48 9.17 -6.39
CA SER A 67 27.07 10.39 -6.93
C SER A 67 26.02 11.51 -6.98
N PRO A 68 26.45 12.79 -7.01
CA PRO A 68 25.54 13.91 -7.24
C PRO A 68 24.69 13.73 -8.51
N ASP A 69 25.28 13.16 -9.57
CA ASP A 69 24.57 12.87 -10.83
C ASP A 69 23.44 11.85 -10.62
N THR A 70 23.70 10.76 -9.89
CA THR A 70 22.64 9.78 -9.55
C THR A 70 21.56 10.36 -8.66
N LEU A 71 21.89 11.29 -7.77
CA LEU A 71 20.93 11.96 -6.90
C LEU A 71 20.07 12.98 -7.65
N GLU A 72 20.64 13.72 -8.61
CA GLU A 72 19.88 14.61 -9.50
C GLU A 72 19.00 13.81 -10.47
N GLU A 73 19.46 12.67 -11.01
CA GLU A 73 18.61 11.76 -11.80
C GLU A 73 17.41 11.26 -10.99
N VAL A 74 17.62 10.83 -9.74
CA VAL A 74 16.54 10.42 -8.83
C VAL A 74 15.63 11.59 -8.49
N LYS A 75 16.16 12.79 -8.29
CA LYS A 75 15.37 13.99 -8.06
C LYS A 75 14.50 14.32 -9.26
N HIS A 76 15.00 14.20 -10.50
CA HIS A 76 14.20 14.38 -11.71
C HIS A 76 13.09 13.33 -11.87
N LEU A 77 13.34 12.08 -11.46
CA LEU A 77 12.28 11.07 -11.36
C LEU A 77 11.22 11.44 -10.31
N ALA A 78 11.62 12.15 -9.25
CA ALA A 78 10.72 12.61 -8.19
C ALA A 78 10.03 13.96 -8.49
N THR A 79 10.62 14.86 -9.30
CA THR A 79 10.05 16.19 -9.64
C THR A 79 9.30 16.23 -10.96
N LEU A 80 9.25 15.16 -11.75
CA LEU A 80 8.37 15.06 -12.93
C LEU A 80 6.87 15.20 -12.58
N GLU A 81 6.52 15.30 -11.30
CA GLU A 81 5.16 15.47 -10.80
C GLU A 81 4.73 16.93 -10.53
N ASP A 82 5.64 17.92 -10.54
CA ASP A 82 5.36 19.25 -9.94
C ASP A 82 5.36 20.48 -10.87
N ASP A 83 5.49 20.34 -12.20
CA ASP A 83 5.39 21.49 -13.12
C ASP A 83 4.14 21.44 -14.01
N GLN A 84 3.02 21.98 -13.49
CA GLN A 84 2.01 22.67 -14.30
C GLN A 84 1.14 23.61 -13.46
N ASP A 85 1.61 24.85 -13.29
CA ASP A 85 0.80 25.99 -12.86
C ASP A 85 0.30 26.77 -14.09
N LEU A 86 -1.03 26.92 -14.27
CA LEU A 86 -1.71 28.19 -14.65
C LEU A 86 -3.24 28.03 -14.87
N SER A 87 -3.97 28.52 -13.86
CA SER A 87 -5.28 29.19 -13.88
C SER A 87 -6.53 28.46 -14.42
N SER A 88 -7.52 28.21 -13.55
CA SER A 88 -8.78 29.01 -13.47
C SER A 88 -9.84 28.38 -12.54
N GLN A 89 -10.12 29.11 -11.46
CA GLN A 89 -11.42 29.34 -10.79
C GLN A 89 -12.34 28.17 -10.34
N SER A 90 -12.51 28.13 -9.00
CA SER A 90 -13.79 28.22 -8.27
C SER A 90 -14.69 26.97 -8.18
N LEU A 91 -14.71 26.31 -7.01
CA LEU A 91 -15.86 26.32 -6.07
C LEU A 91 -15.70 25.36 -4.88
N LEU A 92 -15.99 25.91 -3.69
CA LEU A 92 -16.55 25.29 -2.48
C LEU A 92 -15.62 24.63 -1.44
N GLN A 93 -15.51 25.37 -0.33
CA GLN A 93 -15.03 24.94 0.98
C GLN A 93 -15.90 23.81 1.58
N PRO A 94 -15.33 22.94 2.43
CA PRO A 94 -16.08 21.93 3.16
C PRO A 94 -16.66 22.52 4.44
N ASN A 95 -17.98 22.45 4.60
CA ASN A 95 -18.63 22.74 5.86
C ASN A 95 -19.81 21.78 6.02
N LYS A 96 -19.71 20.84 6.97
CA LYS A 96 -20.60 20.71 8.14
C LYS A 96 -20.52 19.29 8.72
N LYS A 97 -20.15 19.25 10.00
CA LYS A 97 -20.37 18.13 10.93
C LYS A 97 -21.86 17.73 10.90
N CYS A 98 -22.15 16.46 10.64
CA CYS A 98 -23.46 15.90 10.96
C CYS A 98 -23.36 15.13 12.29
N LYS A 99 -24.22 15.54 13.23
CA LYS A 99 -24.40 14.89 14.53
C LYS A 99 -25.13 13.56 14.33
N MET A 100 -24.63 12.51 14.96
CA MET A 100 -25.35 11.24 15.11
C MET A 100 -26.52 11.44 16.07
N HIS A 101 -27.71 11.02 15.65
CA HIS A 101 -28.85 10.82 16.55
C HIS A 101 -28.99 9.32 16.78
N GLU A 102 -28.93 8.94 18.05
CA GLU A 102 -29.19 7.61 18.59
C GLU A 102 -30.67 7.26 18.41
N GLU A 103 -30.99 6.34 17.50
CA GLU A 103 -32.26 5.61 17.54
C GLU A 103 -32.03 4.12 17.24
N LYS A 104 -31.93 3.38 18.36
CA LYS A 104 -32.39 2.01 18.61
C LYS A 104 -32.91 1.23 17.40
N LEU A 105 -32.13 0.26 16.90
CA LEU A 105 -32.61 -0.73 15.94
C LEU A 105 -32.45 -2.17 16.46
N THR A 106 -33.61 -2.81 16.51
CA THR A 106 -33.87 -4.26 16.51
C THR A 106 -32.94 -5.02 15.57
N ILE A 107 -32.49 -6.17 16.07
CA ILE A 107 -31.62 -7.16 15.41
C ILE A 107 -32.08 -7.39 13.96
N GLN A 108 -31.36 -6.81 13.02
CA GLN A 108 -31.36 -7.22 11.62
C GLN A 108 -29.90 -7.55 11.31
N ALA A 109 -29.66 -8.71 10.71
CA ALA A 109 -28.34 -9.23 10.38
C ALA A 109 -27.53 -8.17 9.62
N SER A 110 -26.72 -7.43 10.36
CA SER A 110 -25.70 -6.56 9.80
C SER A 110 -24.67 -7.47 9.15
N PRO A 111 -24.16 -7.16 7.94
CA PRO A 111 -22.93 -7.77 7.48
C PRO A 111 -21.91 -7.64 8.62
N VAL A 112 -21.32 -8.77 8.99
CA VAL A 112 -20.27 -8.83 10.02
C VAL A 112 -19.05 -8.02 9.57
N VAL A 113 -18.92 -7.80 8.26
CA VAL A 113 -17.89 -6.96 7.67
C VAL A 113 -18.28 -5.49 7.70
N GLY A 114 -17.47 -4.68 8.38
CA GLY A 114 -17.69 -3.27 8.65
C GLY A 114 -17.39 -2.39 7.44
N PHE A 115 -18.02 -1.21 7.41
CA PHE A 115 -17.80 -0.18 6.39
C PHE A 115 -16.31 0.21 6.25
N ASP A 116 -15.61 0.31 7.38
CA ASP A 116 -14.20 0.69 7.42
C ASP A 116 -13.29 -0.44 6.89
N ALA A 117 -13.71 -1.70 6.96
CA ALA A 117 -12.96 -2.83 6.38
C ALA A 117 -13.02 -2.81 4.84
N ILE A 118 -14.21 -2.57 4.28
CA ILE A 118 -14.38 -2.48 2.80
C ILE A 118 -13.69 -1.24 2.24
N THR A 119 -13.69 -0.10 2.94
CA THR A 119 -13.06 1.13 2.43
C THR A 119 -11.55 1.21 2.64
N ARG A 120 -10.98 0.43 3.56
CA ARG A 120 -9.52 0.27 3.71
C ARG A 120 -8.95 -0.85 2.84
N ALA A 121 -9.80 -1.58 2.11
CA ALA A 121 -9.49 -2.74 1.30
C ALA A 121 -8.76 -2.43 -0.02
N ASN A 122 -7.82 -1.49 -0.05
CA ASN A 122 -7.04 -1.29 -1.27
C ASN A 122 -6.18 -2.54 -1.53
N SER A 123 -6.33 -3.12 -2.72
CA SER A 123 -5.43 -4.19 -3.14
C SER A 123 -4.04 -3.60 -3.37
N THR A 124 -3.00 -4.33 -2.97
CA THR A 124 -1.60 -3.93 -3.20
C THR A 124 -1.36 -3.69 -4.70
N LEU A 125 -1.99 -4.49 -5.55
CA LEU A 125 -1.92 -4.38 -7.01
C LEU A 125 -2.67 -3.15 -7.56
N GLU A 126 -3.74 -2.73 -6.89
CA GLU A 126 -4.45 -1.50 -7.25
C GLU A 126 -3.58 -0.28 -7.00
N ASP A 127 -2.91 -0.21 -5.85
CA ASP A 127 -1.97 0.88 -5.56
C ASP A 127 -0.85 0.95 -6.62
N PHE A 128 -0.28 -0.20 -7.01
CA PHE A 128 0.73 -0.29 -8.08
C PHE A 128 0.23 0.19 -9.46
N VAL A 129 -1.04 -0.05 -9.77
CA VAL A 129 -1.65 0.24 -11.08
C VAL A 129 -2.21 1.66 -11.13
N VAL A 130 -2.79 2.15 -10.04
CA VAL A 130 -3.33 3.52 -9.88
C VAL A 130 -2.20 4.55 -9.83
N GLU A 131 -1.06 4.24 -9.20
CA GLU A 131 0.12 5.11 -9.22
C GLU A 131 0.63 5.35 -10.66
N ARG A 132 0.35 4.43 -11.59
CA ARG A 132 0.66 4.59 -13.02
C ARG A 132 -0.40 5.32 -13.85
N ASN A 133 -1.66 5.37 -13.43
CA ASN A 133 -2.76 5.91 -14.24
C ASN A 133 -3.78 6.70 -13.40
N LYS A 134 -3.65 8.04 -13.35
CA LYS A 134 -4.56 8.97 -12.63
C LYS A 134 -5.87 9.27 -13.37
N GLN A 135 -6.77 8.31 -13.61
CA GLN A 135 -8.12 8.59 -14.17
C GLN A 135 -9.26 7.81 -13.48
N ALA A 136 -10.50 8.25 -13.68
CA ALA A 136 -11.69 7.56 -13.14
C ALA A 136 -12.09 6.42 -14.08
N PHE A 137 -12.01 5.18 -13.60
CA PHE A 137 -12.08 3.98 -14.43
C PHE A 137 -13.45 3.28 -14.46
N ASP A 138 -13.81 2.78 -15.66
CA ASP A 138 -14.83 1.75 -15.89
C ASP A 138 -14.18 0.36 -16.07
N GLU A 139 -14.97 -0.72 -16.02
CA GLU A 139 -14.51 -2.13 -16.12
C GLU A 139 -13.69 -2.44 -17.39
N THR A 140 -14.01 -1.78 -18.50
CA THR A 140 -13.27 -1.79 -19.77
C THR A 140 -11.89 -1.17 -19.61
N SER A 141 -11.77 -0.11 -18.80
CA SER A 141 -10.51 0.54 -18.52
C SER A 141 -9.62 -0.25 -17.56
N LEU A 142 -10.22 -1.02 -16.63
CA LEU A 142 -9.47 -1.92 -15.72
C LEU A 142 -8.80 -3.07 -16.48
N SER A 143 -9.47 -3.60 -17.51
CA SER A 143 -8.89 -4.63 -18.38
C SER A 143 -7.66 -4.09 -19.13
N GLN A 144 -7.77 -2.88 -19.67
CA GLN A 144 -6.66 -2.20 -20.37
C GLN A 144 -5.44 -1.91 -19.48
N MET A 145 -5.61 -1.85 -18.16
CA MET A 145 -4.49 -1.70 -17.23
C MET A 145 -3.69 -2.98 -17.03
N ILE A 146 -4.34 -4.14 -17.16
CA ILE A 146 -3.67 -5.43 -16.99
C ILE A 146 -2.96 -5.83 -18.28
N ASP A 147 -3.38 -5.33 -19.45
CA ASP A 147 -2.75 -5.68 -20.74
C ASP A 147 -1.22 -5.46 -20.75
N PRO A 148 -0.66 -4.31 -20.29
CA PRO A 148 0.80 -4.13 -20.20
C PRO A 148 1.48 -5.11 -19.24
N LEU A 149 0.78 -5.51 -18.17
CA LEU A 149 1.28 -6.49 -17.21
C LEU A 149 1.22 -7.91 -17.80
N ASP A 150 0.15 -8.25 -18.53
CA ASP A 150 0.02 -9.53 -19.23
C ASP A 150 1.13 -9.66 -20.28
N ASP A 151 1.35 -8.62 -21.09
CA ASP A 151 2.42 -8.54 -22.08
C ASP A 151 3.81 -8.69 -21.45
N LEU A 152 4.08 -7.97 -20.36
CA LEU A 152 5.36 -8.02 -19.66
C LEU A 152 5.63 -9.42 -19.11
N LEU A 153 4.67 -10.00 -18.39
CA LEU A 153 4.79 -11.33 -17.80
C LEU A 153 4.90 -12.41 -18.87
N GLN A 154 4.22 -12.23 -20.01
CA GLN A 154 4.33 -13.12 -21.15
C GLN A 154 5.71 -13.04 -21.81
N CYS A 155 6.26 -11.83 -21.99
CA CYS A 155 7.62 -11.63 -22.51
C CYS A 155 8.70 -12.25 -21.59
N GLN A 156 8.47 -12.25 -20.27
CA GLN A 156 9.37 -12.85 -19.29
C GLN A 156 9.14 -14.36 -19.10
N GLY A 157 8.16 -14.97 -19.79
CA GLY A 157 7.83 -16.39 -19.64
C GLY A 157 7.23 -16.75 -18.28
N LEU A 158 6.72 -15.77 -17.53
CA LEU A 158 6.12 -15.94 -16.20
C LEU A 158 4.60 -16.08 -16.25
N MET A 159 3.97 -15.69 -17.38
CA MET A 159 2.53 -15.78 -17.54
C MET A 159 2.05 -17.22 -17.64
N THR A 160 1.04 -17.57 -16.82
CA THR A 160 0.37 -18.88 -16.83
C THR A 160 -1.14 -18.71 -16.87
N ASP A 161 -1.88 -19.75 -17.29
CA ASP A 161 -3.35 -19.70 -17.32
C ASP A 161 -3.96 -19.41 -15.95
N ARG A 162 -3.35 -19.94 -14.88
CA ARG A 162 -3.79 -19.69 -13.50
C ARG A 162 -3.55 -18.24 -13.10
N LEU A 163 -2.38 -17.68 -13.42
CA LEU A 163 -2.06 -16.28 -13.14
C LEU A 163 -3.02 -15.33 -13.88
N ARG A 164 -3.30 -15.61 -15.16
CA ARG A 164 -4.27 -14.85 -15.95
C ARG A 164 -5.69 -14.94 -15.38
N THR A 165 -6.06 -16.10 -14.84
CA THR A 165 -7.36 -16.27 -14.18
C THR A 165 -7.44 -15.41 -12.93
N GLU A 166 -6.41 -15.41 -12.08
CA GLU A 166 -6.37 -14.58 -10.87
C GLU A 166 -6.40 -13.07 -11.19
N LEU A 167 -5.68 -12.62 -12.22
CA LEU A 167 -5.75 -11.23 -12.67
C LEU A 167 -7.16 -10.83 -13.13
N LYS A 168 -7.87 -11.72 -13.85
CA LYS A 168 -9.27 -11.50 -14.24
C LYS A 168 -10.22 -11.48 -13.03
N LEU A 169 -9.93 -12.28 -12.01
CA LEU A 169 -10.67 -12.24 -10.74
C LEU A 169 -10.42 -10.91 -10.00
N GLY A 170 -9.22 -10.34 -10.10
CA GLY A 170 -8.89 -9.00 -9.62
C GLY A 170 -9.71 -7.90 -10.31
N ILE A 171 -9.87 -7.96 -11.64
CA ILE A 171 -10.75 -7.01 -12.36
C ILE A 171 -12.19 -7.09 -11.84
N GLN A 172 -12.70 -8.31 -11.61
CA GLN A 172 -14.04 -8.51 -11.04
C GLN A 172 -14.14 -8.00 -9.60
N TYR A 173 -13.08 -8.15 -8.80
CA TYR A 173 -13.02 -7.58 -7.46
C TYR A 173 -13.18 -6.06 -7.51
N TRP A 174 -12.36 -5.38 -8.31
CA TRP A 174 -12.41 -3.93 -8.44
C TRP A 174 -13.76 -3.42 -8.95
N SER A 175 -14.40 -4.12 -9.90
CA SER A 175 -15.73 -3.72 -10.37
C SER A 175 -16.80 -3.87 -9.28
N LEU A 176 -16.73 -4.95 -8.49
CA LEU A 176 -17.61 -5.16 -7.33
C LEU A 176 -17.36 -4.16 -6.22
N GLU A 177 -16.12 -3.90 -5.85
CA GLU A 177 -15.76 -2.94 -4.80
C GLU A 177 -16.29 -1.54 -5.15
N ARG A 178 -16.04 -1.06 -6.37
CA ARG A 178 -16.56 0.23 -6.84
C ARG A 178 -18.08 0.29 -6.83
N LYS A 179 -18.74 -0.79 -7.25
CA LYS A 179 -20.21 -0.92 -7.19
C LYS A 179 -20.71 -0.82 -5.75
N LEU A 180 -20.09 -1.54 -4.82
CA LEU A 180 -20.44 -1.55 -3.40
C LEU A 180 -20.21 -0.18 -2.76
N CYS A 181 -19.06 0.44 -3.00
CA CYS A 181 -18.73 1.78 -2.51
C CYS A 181 -19.70 2.85 -3.06
N GLN A 182 -20.09 2.78 -4.34
CA GLN A 182 -21.07 3.70 -4.92
C GLN A 182 -22.47 3.50 -4.33
N ALA A 183 -22.93 2.24 -4.21
CA ALA A 183 -24.22 1.92 -3.60
C ALA A 183 -24.26 2.44 -2.16
N LEU A 184 -23.17 2.26 -1.41
CA LEU A 184 -23.06 2.74 -0.04
C LEU A 184 -23.06 4.27 0.04
N ALA A 185 -22.30 4.96 -0.82
CA ALA A 185 -22.28 6.43 -0.86
C ALA A 185 -23.65 7.04 -1.18
N ARG A 186 -24.48 6.31 -1.94
CA ARG A 186 -25.87 6.68 -2.27
C ARG A 186 -26.90 6.16 -1.27
N ASN A 187 -26.44 5.43 -0.25
CA ASN A 187 -27.27 4.78 0.77
C ASN A 187 -28.33 3.83 0.15
N GLU A 188 -27.94 3.15 -0.94
CA GLU A 188 -28.75 2.17 -1.66
C GLU A 188 -28.65 0.79 -0.98
N LYS A 189 -29.60 -0.11 -1.30
CA LYS A 189 -29.54 -1.48 -0.81
C LYS A 189 -28.35 -2.22 -1.40
N ILE A 190 -27.51 -2.76 -0.53
CA ILE A 190 -26.37 -3.59 -0.89
C ILE A 190 -26.79 -5.07 -0.91
N SER A 191 -26.37 -5.79 -1.96
CA SER A 191 -26.55 -7.22 -2.04
C SER A 191 -25.52 -7.94 -1.17
N ILE A 192 -25.99 -8.83 -0.28
CA ILE A 192 -25.11 -9.69 0.52
C ILE A 192 -24.28 -10.61 -0.40
N GLU A 193 -24.83 -11.03 -1.53
CA GLU A 193 -24.11 -11.86 -2.50
C GLU A 193 -22.92 -11.12 -3.12
N ASP A 194 -23.09 -9.84 -3.46
CA ASP A 194 -22.01 -9.01 -4.01
C ASP A 194 -20.91 -8.80 -2.96
N VAL A 195 -21.29 -8.56 -1.70
CA VAL A 195 -20.34 -8.40 -0.58
C VAL A 195 -19.56 -9.68 -0.34
N MET A 196 -20.25 -10.82 -0.23
CA MET A 196 -19.60 -12.11 -0.05
C MET A 196 -18.64 -12.39 -1.21
N ARG A 197 -19.06 -12.11 -2.44
CA ARG A 197 -18.21 -12.31 -3.62
C ARG A 197 -16.99 -11.39 -3.62
N ALA A 198 -17.14 -10.11 -3.27
CA ALA A 198 -16.03 -9.18 -3.16
C ALA A 198 -14.99 -9.66 -2.13
N ILE A 199 -15.44 -10.10 -0.95
CA ILE A 199 -14.53 -10.62 0.10
C ILE A 199 -13.71 -11.82 -0.40
N HIS A 200 -14.34 -12.76 -1.12
CA HIS A 200 -13.61 -13.92 -1.64
C HIS A 200 -12.58 -13.54 -2.72
N LEU A 201 -12.88 -12.51 -3.51
CA LEU A 201 -11.99 -12.05 -4.57
C LEU A 201 -10.88 -11.13 -4.05
N LYS A 202 -11.05 -10.51 -2.88
CA LYS A 202 -10.12 -9.53 -2.30
C LYS A 202 -8.67 -10.02 -2.24
N SER A 203 -8.45 -11.29 -1.89
CA SER A 203 -7.11 -11.90 -1.78
C SER A 203 -6.43 -12.25 -3.11
N PHE A 204 -6.95 -11.78 -4.25
CA PHE A 204 -6.37 -12.12 -5.56
C PHE A 204 -4.91 -11.65 -5.69
N ASP A 205 -4.54 -10.52 -5.10
CA ASP A 205 -3.20 -9.96 -5.16
C ASP A 205 -2.16 -10.84 -4.45
N TYR A 206 -2.48 -11.36 -3.27
CA TYR A 206 -1.67 -12.36 -2.58
C TYR A 206 -1.52 -13.64 -3.41
N ARG A 207 -2.60 -14.09 -4.08
CA ARG A 207 -2.53 -15.26 -4.96
C ARG A 207 -1.66 -14.99 -6.19
N VAL A 208 -1.80 -13.83 -6.84
CA VAL A 208 -0.95 -13.39 -7.96
C VAL A 208 0.51 -13.34 -7.55
N LEU A 209 0.83 -12.70 -6.41
CA LEU A 209 2.19 -12.59 -5.91
C LEU A 209 2.81 -13.96 -5.60
N ASN A 210 2.08 -14.84 -4.93
CA ASN A 210 2.57 -16.18 -4.62
C ASN A 210 2.75 -17.04 -5.88
N LEU A 211 1.85 -16.94 -6.86
CA LEU A 211 2.03 -17.61 -8.15
C LEU A 211 3.30 -17.14 -8.87
N LEU A 212 3.59 -15.84 -8.86
CA LEU A 212 4.85 -15.30 -9.39
C LEU A 212 6.06 -15.86 -8.64
N MET A 213 6.00 -15.94 -7.31
CA MET A 213 7.07 -16.54 -6.50
C MET A 213 7.31 -18.02 -6.84
N TYR A 214 6.25 -18.81 -7.05
CA TYR A 214 6.38 -20.20 -7.51
C TYR A 214 7.09 -20.28 -8.87
N GLN A 215 6.72 -19.41 -9.83
CA GLN A 215 7.36 -19.37 -11.14
C GLN A 215 8.84 -18.97 -11.05
N LEU A 216 9.14 -17.88 -10.33
CA LEU A 216 10.51 -17.37 -10.17
C LEU A 216 11.43 -18.36 -9.44
N THR A 217 10.89 -19.18 -8.55
CA THR A 217 11.63 -20.21 -7.82
C THR A 217 11.61 -21.59 -8.49
N SER A 218 10.95 -21.71 -9.64
CA SER A 218 10.76 -22.99 -10.36
C SER A 218 10.16 -24.10 -9.49
N GLN A 219 9.31 -23.73 -8.53
CA GLN A 219 8.63 -24.68 -7.65
C GLN A 219 7.24 -25.03 -8.21
N GLN A 220 6.77 -26.24 -7.91
CA GLN A 220 5.39 -26.60 -8.22
C GLN A 220 4.43 -25.83 -7.32
N ILE A 221 3.33 -25.35 -7.91
CA ILE A 221 2.27 -24.65 -7.18
C ILE A 221 1.66 -25.62 -6.17
N ASN A 222 1.59 -25.20 -4.91
CA ASN A 222 0.94 -25.97 -3.86
C ASN A 222 -0.52 -25.50 -3.72
N ASP A 223 -1.48 -26.32 -4.15
CA ASP A 223 -2.90 -25.97 -4.11
C ASP A 223 -3.41 -25.71 -2.68
N LEU A 224 -2.93 -26.47 -1.69
CA LEU A 224 -3.30 -26.25 -0.29
C LEU A 224 -2.86 -24.86 0.20
N HIS A 225 -1.68 -24.41 -0.24
CA HIS A 225 -1.22 -23.06 0.06
C HIS A 225 -2.10 -22.01 -0.62
N MET A 226 -2.45 -22.21 -1.89
CA MET A 226 -3.32 -21.29 -2.62
C MET A 226 -4.73 -21.18 -2.00
N ASP A 227 -5.28 -22.29 -1.52
CA ASP A 227 -6.56 -22.31 -0.80
C ASP A 227 -6.45 -21.62 0.55
N PHE A 228 -5.34 -21.85 1.27
CA PHE A 228 -5.06 -21.19 2.55
C PHE A 228 -5.02 -19.66 2.40
N LEU A 229 -4.39 -19.13 1.35
CA LEU A 229 -4.34 -17.68 1.12
C LEU A 229 -5.75 -17.07 1.02
N SER A 230 -6.70 -17.79 0.40
CA SER A 230 -8.08 -17.33 0.26
C SER A 230 -8.83 -17.33 1.60
N VAL A 231 -8.59 -18.33 2.46
CA VAL A 231 -9.22 -18.44 3.78
C VAL A 231 -8.58 -17.48 4.79
N SER A 232 -7.26 -17.29 4.73
CA SER A 232 -6.52 -16.42 5.63
C SER A 232 -7.02 -14.99 5.55
N GLU A 233 -7.26 -14.47 4.34
CA GLU A 233 -7.80 -13.12 4.15
C GLU A 233 -9.19 -12.98 4.79
N LEU A 234 -10.09 -13.93 4.56
CA LEU A 234 -11.42 -13.91 5.17
C LEU A 234 -11.36 -13.86 6.70
N LEU A 235 -10.41 -14.59 7.31
CA LEU A 235 -10.23 -14.60 8.76
C LEU A 235 -9.67 -13.26 9.28
N VAL A 236 -8.78 -12.61 8.52
CA VAL A 236 -8.27 -11.28 8.84
C VAL A 236 -9.39 -10.25 8.80
N GLU A 237 -10.21 -10.24 7.75
CA GLU A 237 -11.35 -9.33 7.63
C GLU A 237 -12.35 -9.50 8.78
N ILE A 238 -12.70 -10.74 9.13
CA ILE A 238 -13.58 -11.01 10.28
C ILE A 238 -12.94 -10.51 11.59
N SER A 239 -11.61 -10.63 11.73
CA SER A 239 -10.92 -10.20 12.95
C SER A 239 -10.84 -8.67 13.07
N ASP A 240 -10.73 -7.96 11.96
CA ASP A 240 -10.67 -6.49 11.94
C ASP A 240 -12.01 -5.83 12.32
N ASP A 241 -13.11 -6.56 12.22
CA ASP A 241 -14.46 -6.09 12.52
C ASP A 241 -15.04 -6.56 13.87
N LEU A 242 -14.32 -7.42 14.61
CA LEU A 242 -14.69 -7.92 15.95
C LEU A 242 -14.11 -7.07 17.09
#